data_AF-A0AAD3HL86-F1
#
_entry.id   AF-A0AAD3HL86-F1
#
_cell.length_a   1.000
_cell.length_b   1.000
_cell.length_c   1.000
_cell.angle_alpha   90.00
_cell.angle_beta   90.00
_cell.angle_gamma   90.00
#
_symmetry.space_group_name_H-M   'P 1'
#
loop_
_entity.id
_entity.type
_entity.pdbx_description
1 polymer ?
#
loop_
_entity_poly.entity_id
_entity_poly.type
_entity_poly.pdbx_seq_one_letter_code
_entity_poly.pdbx_strand_id
1 'polypeptide(L)'
;MAGQLQLVVACTLAAASGLVLWILEQGHERRQENNAGRPGRYERGMREREYVRLIPDGEMLLVRSLLRRIYKSRGWTIDAASRERAWAGVLATAQTQAGGSWPMDFQPCDVTSEQLQALCLAVEQTFLGGLLSAQIRKSRRPRLQVELAVDPRDPHSWLSGLHEDNTIYINANRWRESISDVSPLDFEGTLCSSKLEALAHALGHELVHAVVLNFFPEMDATSPAYIPDDKHGPIFMLLNKRLFGHTGHACRRLFTVEG
;
A
#
# COMPACT_ATOMS: atom_id res chain seq x y z
N MET A 1 67.15 -30.07 19.56
CA MET A 1 66.92 -30.77 18.29
C MET A 1 65.67 -30.18 17.66
N ALA A 2 65.79 -29.70 16.42
CA ALA A 2 64.74 -29.52 15.40
C ALA A 2 63.37 -28.92 15.85
N GLY A 3 62.89 -27.76 15.40
CA GLY A 3 63.10 -27.18 14.08
C GLY A 3 62.41 -28.02 13.01
N GLN A 4 61.11 -27.81 12.76
CA GLN A 4 60.36 -28.06 11.51
C GLN A 4 58.85 -28.21 11.81
N LEU A 5 58.10 -27.12 11.70
CA LEU A 5 56.70 -27.10 11.24
C LEU A 5 56.29 -25.64 11.05
N GLN A 6 56.97 -25.04 10.07
CA GLN A 6 56.55 -23.85 9.35
C GLN A 6 55.39 -24.19 8.40
N LEU A 7 54.69 -23.14 7.98
CA LEU A 7 54.21 -22.98 6.60
C LEU A 7 53.08 -23.93 6.12
N VAL A 8 51.84 -23.68 6.57
CA VAL A 8 50.66 -23.90 5.68
C VAL A 8 49.62 -22.77 5.77
N VAL A 9 49.59 -21.95 6.82
CA VAL A 9 48.42 -21.06 7.06
C VAL A 9 48.57 -19.64 6.47
N ALA A 10 49.72 -19.26 5.89
CA ALA A 10 49.98 -17.87 5.50
C ALA A 10 49.93 -17.57 3.98
N CYS A 11 49.35 -18.46 3.15
CA CYS A 11 49.22 -18.22 1.70
C CYS A 11 47.79 -18.18 1.14
N THR A 12 46.74 -18.30 1.98
CA THR A 12 45.35 -18.36 1.49
C THR A 12 44.52 -17.08 1.76
N LEU A 13 45.14 -16.02 2.31
CA LEU A 13 44.44 -14.79 2.67
C LEU A 13 44.85 -13.54 1.88
N ALA A 14 45.79 -13.65 0.93
CA ALA A 14 46.22 -12.51 0.10
C ALA A 14 45.65 -12.52 -1.34
N ALA A 15 45.01 -13.60 -1.78
CA ALA A 15 44.42 -13.70 -3.13
C ALA A 15 42.92 -13.35 -3.19
N ALA A 16 42.23 -13.24 -2.05
CA ALA A 16 40.80 -12.93 -1.99
C ALA A 16 40.50 -11.42 -1.97
N SER A 17 41.48 -10.57 -1.65
CA SER A 17 41.26 -9.12 -1.52
C SER A 17 41.48 -8.33 -2.81
N GLY A 18 42.22 -8.89 -3.78
CA GLY A 18 42.44 -8.26 -5.09
C GLY A 18 41.34 -8.53 -6.13
N LEU A 19 40.66 -9.68 -6.03
CA LEU A 19 39.59 -10.07 -6.97
C LEU A 19 38.23 -9.42 -6.63
N VAL A 20 38.03 -9.01 -5.36
CA VAL A 20 36.81 -8.34 -4.91
C VAL A 20 36.80 -6.85 -5.25
N LEU A 21 37.96 -6.19 -5.35
CA LEU A 21 38.00 -4.77 -5.75
C LEU A 21 37.83 -4.56 -7.27
N TRP A 22 38.32 -5.48 -8.11
CA TRP A 22 38.24 -5.32 -9.57
C TRP A 22 36.83 -5.59 -10.15
N ILE A 23 36.03 -6.44 -9.48
CA ILE A 23 34.62 -6.70 -9.86
C ILE A 23 33.71 -5.53 -9.46
N LEU A 24 34.10 -4.73 -8.45
CA LEU A 24 33.32 -3.57 -8.01
C LEU A 24 33.61 -2.30 -8.84
N GLU A 25 34.82 -2.15 -9.39
CA GLU A 25 35.15 -1.01 -10.27
C GLU A 25 34.69 -1.20 -11.73
N GLN A 26 34.76 -2.42 -12.30
CA GLN A 26 34.24 -2.68 -13.65
C GLN A 26 32.69 -2.74 -13.72
N GLY A 27 32.02 -2.93 -12.58
CA GLY A 27 30.56 -2.91 -12.47
C GLY A 27 29.94 -1.51 -12.40
N HIS A 28 30.75 -0.48 -12.11
CA HIS A 28 30.28 0.89 -11.92
C HIS A 28 30.35 1.74 -13.20
N GLU A 29 31.25 1.43 -14.14
CA GLU A 29 31.42 2.20 -15.38
C GLU A 29 30.57 1.67 -16.56
N ARG A 30 30.08 0.42 -16.54
CA ARG A 30 29.22 -0.13 -17.62
C ARG A 30 27.71 0.05 -17.43
N ARG A 31 27.26 0.74 -16.38
CA ARG A 31 25.82 0.97 -16.10
C ARG A 31 25.36 2.42 -16.24
N GLN A 32 26.17 3.31 -16.81
CA GLN A 32 25.80 4.71 -17.01
C GLN A 32 25.45 5.11 -18.46
N GLU A 33 25.62 4.26 -19.47
CA GLU A 33 25.48 4.72 -20.87
C GLU A 33 24.20 4.33 -21.63
N ASN A 34 23.23 3.59 -21.06
CA ASN A 34 22.08 3.09 -21.83
C ASN A 34 20.66 3.55 -21.42
N ASN A 35 20.50 4.60 -20.61
CA ASN A 35 19.15 5.04 -20.20
C ASN A 35 18.82 6.52 -20.43
N ALA A 36 19.54 7.18 -21.32
CA ALA A 36 19.13 8.48 -21.84
C ALA A 36 18.29 8.27 -23.11
N GLY A 37 16.96 8.21 -23.00
CA GLY A 37 16.16 8.29 -24.23
C GLY A 37 14.66 8.06 -24.17
N ARG A 38 14.13 7.30 -23.22
CA ARG A 38 12.66 7.17 -23.05
C ARG A 38 12.31 7.04 -21.57
N PRO A 39 11.33 7.79 -21.04
CA PRO A 39 10.79 7.47 -19.73
C PRO A 39 10.28 6.02 -19.79
N GLY A 40 10.83 5.16 -18.95
CA GLY A 40 10.42 3.75 -18.89
C GLY A 40 8.91 3.68 -18.59
N ARG A 41 8.23 2.68 -19.16
CA ARG A 41 6.85 2.38 -18.76
C ARG A 41 6.86 1.92 -17.30
N TYR A 42 5.81 2.24 -16.55
CA TYR A 42 5.63 1.65 -15.23
C TYR A 42 5.48 0.12 -15.32
N GLU A 43 6.23 -0.60 -14.48
CA GLU A 43 6.16 -2.05 -14.37
C GLU A 43 5.98 -2.46 -12.92
N ARG A 44 5.14 -3.49 -12.70
CA ARG A 44 4.90 -4.04 -11.36
C ARG A 44 6.22 -4.53 -10.75
N GLY A 45 6.46 -4.17 -9.49
CA GLY A 45 7.68 -4.54 -8.76
C GLY A 45 8.83 -3.54 -8.89
N MET A 46 8.66 -2.44 -9.63
CA MET A 46 9.60 -1.31 -9.58
C MET A 46 9.77 -0.80 -8.15
N ARG A 47 11.00 -0.44 -7.78
CA ARG A 47 11.27 0.20 -6.49
C ARG A 47 10.81 1.65 -6.53
N GLU A 48 10.59 2.22 -5.35
CA GLU A 48 10.18 3.63 -5.23
C GLU A 48 11.07 4.60 -6.00
N ARG A 49 12.40 4.44 -5.92
CA ARG A 49 13.35 5.30 -6.64
C ARG A 49 13.23 5.23 -8.16
N GLU A 50 12.63 4.16 -8.68
CA GLU A 50 12.42 3.92 -10.12
C GLU A 50 11.09 4.53 -10.54
N TYR A 51 9.98 4.14 -9.91
CA TYR A 51 8.65 4.62 -10.32
C TYR A 51 8.43 6.11 -10.03
N VAL A 52 9.03 6.67 -8.96
CA VAL A 52 8.87 8.11 -8.65
C VAL A 52 9.38 9.00 -9.77
N ARG A 53 10.37 8.54 -10.56
CA ARG A 53 10.90 9.28 -11.72
C ARG A 53 9.95 9.32 -12.91
N LEU A 54 8.90 8.49 -12.89
CA LEU A 54 7.89 8.44 -13.93
C LEU A 54 6.73 9.41 -13.66
N ILE A 55 6.69 10.03 -12.48
CA ILE A 55 5.66 11.02 -12.13
C ILE A 55 6.06 12.38 -12.72
N PRO A 56 5.23 13.01 -13.58
CA PRO A 56 5.49 14.36 -14.07
C PRO A 56 5.69 15.35 -12.93
N ASP A 57 6.63 16.30 -13.09
CA ASP A 57 7.01 17.23 -12.02
C ASP A 57 5.82 18.03 -11.47
N GLY A 58 4.90 18.47 -12.35
CA GLY A 58 3.68 19.18 -11.94
C GLY A 58 2.77 18.32 -11.05
N GLU A 59 2.57 17.05 -11.42
CA GLU A 59 1.76 16.11 -10.63
C GLU A 59 2.44 15.80 -9.29
N MET A 60 3.77 15.60 -9.30
CA MET A 60 4.57 15.39 -8.09
C MET A 60 4.46 16.57 -7.11
N LEU A 61 4.47 17.82 -7.60
CA LEU A 61 4.30 19.00 -6.76
C LEU A 61 2.91 19.01 -6.09
N LEU A 62 1.86 18.68 -6.82
CA LEU A 62 0.49 18.59 -6.32
C LEU A 62 0.35 17.48 -5.25
N VAL A 63 0.87 16.29 -5.54
CA VAL A 63 0.90 15.15 -4.60
C VAL A 63 1.66 15.50 -3.32
N ARG A 64 2.86 16.09 -3.42
CA ARG A 64 3.65 16.54 -2.25
C ARG A 64 2.93 17.63 -1.46
N SER A 65 2.22 18.54 -2.14
CA SER A 65 1.42 19.57 -1.48
C SER A 65 0.29 18.95 -0.65
N LEU A 66 -0.42 17.96 -1.20
CA LEU A 66 -1.46 17.23 -0.48
C LEU A 66 -0.89 16.45 0.70
N LEU A 67 0.20 15.69 0.53
CA LEU A 67 0.82 14.93 1.61
C LEU A 67 1.20 15.83 2.79
N ARG A 68 1.79 17.01 2.53
CA ARG A 68 2.09 18.00 3.59
C ARG A 68 0.84 18.46 4.34
N ARG A 69 -0.28 18.70 3.63
CA ARG A 69 -1.56 19.07 4.27
C ARG A 69 -2.11 17.95 5.12
N ILE A 70 -2.06 16.70 4.65
CA ILE A 70 -2.49 15.52 5.40
C ILE A 70 -1.66 15.34 6.66
N TYR A 71 -0.33 15.40 6.57
CA TYR A 71 0.55 15.27 7.74
C TYR A 71 0.30 16.36 8.78
N LYS A 72 0.06 17.59 8.32
CA LYS A 72 -0.35 18.68 9.20
C LYS A 72 -1.69 18.40 9.87
N SER A 73 -2.68 17.87 9.15
CA SER A 73 -4.03 17.61 9.67
C SER A 73 -4.05 16.49 10.71
N ARG A 74 -3.37 15.37 10.44
CA ARG A 74 -3.35 14.22 11.35
C ARG A 74 -2.40 14.36 12.54
N GLY A 75 -1.44 15.30 12.47
CA GLY A 75 -0.53 15.62 13.58
C GLY A 75 0.62 14.64 13.79
N TRP A 76 0.83 13.67 12.90
CA TRP A 76 1.93 12.71 12.96
C TRP A 76 2.54 12.43 11.59
N THR A 77 3.82 12.05 11.57
CA THR A 77 4.64 11.94 10.35
C THR A 77 4.59 10.55 9.71
N ILE A 78 5.61 10.13 8.98
CA ILE A 78 5.61 8.87 8.20
C ILE A 78 6.47 7.76 8.83
N ASP A 79 6.93 7.93 10.06
CA ASP A 79 7.69 6.87 10.71
C ASP A 79 6.83 5.61 10.91
N ALA A 80 7.48 4.44 10.87
CA ALA A 80 6.80 3.15 10.96
C ALA A 80 6.04 3.00 12.28
N ALA A 81 6.65 3.41 13.39
CA ALA A 81 6.06 3.26 14.72
C ALA A 81 4.78 4.09 14.89
N SER A 82 4.74 5.35 14.41
CA SER A 82 3.51 6.15 14.44
C SER A 82 2.39 5.54 13.59
N ARG A 83 2.75 4.88 12.50
CA ARG A 83 1.79 4.23 11.60
C ARG A 83 1.22 2.96 12.17
N GLU A 84 2.05 2.13 12.78
CA GLU A 84 1.62 0.94 13.53
C GLU A 84 0.66 1.33 14.66
N ARG A 85 0.99 2.38 15.43
CA ARG A 85 0.07 2.92 16.44
C ARG A 85 -1.23 3.44 15.84
N ALA A 86 -1.18 4.09 14.68
CA ALA A 86 -2.37 4.57 13.99
C ALA A 86 -3.29 3.41 13.55
N TRP A 87 -2.72 2.35 12.97
CA TRP A 87 -3.49 1.15 12.62
C TRP A 87 -4.09 0.47 13.85
N ALA A 88 -3.30 0.28 14.91
CA ALA A 88 -3.81 -0.26 16.18
C ALA A 88 -4.95 0.61 16.76
N GLY A 89 -4.84 1.94 16.64
CA GLY A 89 -5.88 2.88 17.05
C GLY A 89 -7.18 2.75 16.22
N VAL A 90 -7.07 2.54 14.90
CA VAL A 90 -8.22 2.27 14.03
C VAL A 90 -8.93 0.98 14.47
N LEU A 91 -8.19 -0.10 14.70
CA LEU A 91 -8.75 -1.39 15.11
C LEU A 91 -9.42 -1.29 16.49
N ALA A 92 -8.74 -0.66 17.45
CA ALA A 92 -9.31 -0.41 18.78
C ALA A 92 -10.61 0.41 18.69
N THR A 93 -10.65 1.44 17.82
CA THR A 93 -11.86 2.24 17.57
C THR A 93 -12.98 1.39 16.99
N ALA A 94 -12.69 0.57 15.99
CA ALA A 94 -13.66 -0.30 15.32
C ALA A 94 -14.33 -1.30 16.29
N GLN A 95 -13.60 -1.75 17.31
CA GLN A 95 -14.12 -2.65 18.34
C GLN A 95 -15.02 -1.95 19.38
N THR A 96 -15.05 -0.62 19.42
CA THR A 96 -15.98 0.13 20.29
C THR A 96 -17.38 0.21 19.69
N GLN A 97 -18.38 0.52 20.52
CA GLN A 97 -19.74 0.77 20.06
C GLN A 97 -19.83 1.88 19.00
N ALA A 98 -19.03 2.95 19.14
CA ALA A 98 -19.00 4.04 18.17
C ALA A 98 -18.35 3.65 16.83
N GLY A 99 -17.44 2.67 16.86
CA GLY A 99 -16.80 2.11 15.66
C GLY A 99 -17.54 0.94 15.03
N GLY A 100 -18.68 0.52 15.59
CA GLY A 100 -19.50 -0.56 15.07
C GLY A 100 -19.33 -1.91 15.76
N SER A 101 -18.58 -2.00 16.87
CA SER A 101 -18.39 -3.22 17.67
C SER A 101 -17.88 -4.42 16.86
N TRP A 102 -16.90 -4.18 15.98
CA TRP A 102 -16.39 -5.22 15.09
C TRP A 102 -15.71 -6.37 15.86
N PRO A 103 -16.08 -7.64 15.61
CA PRO A 103 -15.22 -8.76 15.98
C PRO A 103 -14.00 -8.80 15.05
N MET A 104 -12.87 -9.32 15.54
CA MET A 104 -11.64 -9.47 14.73
C MET A 104 -11.85 -10.41 13.53
N ASP A 105 -12.63 -11.47 13.72
CA ASP A 105 -13.02 -12.42 12.69
C ASP A 105 -14.54 -12.36 12.45
N PHE A 106 -14.96 -11.37 11.66
CA PHE A 106 -16.37 -11.16 11.34
C PHE A 106 -16.88 -12.11 10.26
N GLN A 107 -18.19 -12.35 10.26
CA GLN A 107 -18.88 -13.01 9.15
C GLN A 107 -19.49 -11.96 8.23
N PRO A 108 -19.29 -12.03 6.90
CA PRO A 108 -19.82 -11.02 5.98
C PRO A 108 -21.35 -10.83 6.04
N CYS A 109 -22.10 -11.86 6.45
CA CYS A 109 -23.56 -11.77 6.62
C CYS A 109 -24.00 -10.93 7.81
N ASP A 110 -23.11 -10.70 8.78
CA ASP A 110 -23.41 -9.96 10.01
C ASP A 110 -22.96 -8.50 9.93
N VAL A 111 -22.30 -8.11 8.84
CA VAL A 111 -21.77 -6.77 8.63
C VAL A 111 -22.84 -5.85 8.04
N THR A 112 -23.05 -4.69 8.66
CA THR A 112 -23.96 -3.66 8.15
C THR A 112 -23.22 -2.55 7.42
N SER A 113 -23.94 -1.81 6.58
CA SER A 113 -23.40 -0.63 5.88
C SER A 113 -22.93 0.45 6.86
N GLU A 114 -23.60 0.62 8.01
CA GLU A 114 -23.19 1.56 9.04
C GLU A 114 -21.85 1.17 9.68
N GLN A 115 -21.63 -0.12 9.94
CA GLN A 115 -20.35 -0.62 10.47
C GLN A 115 -19.21 -0.39 9.47
N LEU A 116 -19.43 -0.66 8.18
CA LEU A 116 -18.45 -0.41 7.12
C LEU A 116 -18.13 1.07 7.00
N GLN A 117 -19.17 1.92 7.01
CA GLN A 117 -19.00 3.36 6.93
C GLN A 117 -18.24 3.91 8.14
N ALA A 118 -18.53 3.40 9.35
CA ALA A 118 -17.83 3.79 10.58
C ALA A 118 -16.35 3.41 10.53
N LEU A 119 -16.03 2.18 10.07
CA LEU A 119 -14.65 1.74 9.90
C LEU A 119 -13.90 2.60 8.86
N CYS A 120 -14.52 2.86 7.70
CA CYS A 120 -13.93 3.72 6.67
C CYS A 120 -13.67 5.14 7.16
N LEU A 121 -14.60 5.72 7.94
CA LEU A 121 -14.42 7.02 8.57
C LEU A 121 -13.30 7.01 9.61
N ALA A 122 -13.16 5.92 10.39
CA ALA A 122 -12.06 5.78 11.34
C ALA A 122 -10.69 5.77 10.62
N VAL A 123 -10.56 5.03 9.51
CA VAL A 123 -9.35 5.02 8.67
C VAL A 123 -9.09 6.41 8.09
N GLU A 124 -10.10 7.04 7.47
CA GLU A 124 -9.97 8.37 6.86
C GLU A 124 -9.57 9.44 7.88
N GLN A 125 -10.24 9.49 9.02
CA GLN A 125 -9.96 10.45 10.08
C GLN A 125 -8.54 10.27 10.64
N THR A 126 -8.11 9.01 10.82
CA THR A 126 -6.79 8.70 11.41
C THR A 126 -5.65 9.02 10.44
N PHE A 127 -5.78 8.63 9.18
CA PHE A 127 -4.69 8.69 8.21
C PHE A 127 -4.71 9.95 7.33
N LEU A 128 -5.90 10.46 7.02
CA LEU A 128 -6.13 11.61 6.13
C LEU A 128 -6.59 12.86 6.90
N GLY A 129 -6.96 12.73 8.18
CA GLY A 129 -7.32 13.85 9.05
C GLY A 129 -8.61 14.56 8.63
N GLY A 130 -9.59 13.83 8.09
CA GLY A 130 -10.88 14.38 7.66
C GLY A 130 -10.83 15.17 6.34
N LEU A 131 -9.66 15.25 5.70
CA LEU A 131 -9.45 16.09 4.52
C LEU A 131 -10.16 15.56 3.28
N LEU A 132 -10.30 14.24 3.13
CA LEU A 132 -11.00 13.66 1.99
C LEU A 132 -12.49 13.98 2.07
N SER A 133 -13.09 13.73 3.23
CA SER A 133 -14.48 14.06 3.52
C SER A 133 -14.77 15.56 3.31
N ALA A 134 -13.86 16.43 3.74
CA ALA A 134 -13.96 17.87 3.52
C ALA A 134 -13.87 18.26 2.03
N GLN A 135 -12.96 17.63 1.27
CA GLN A 135 -12.78 17.87 -0.16
C GLN A 135 -14.00 17.41 -0.97
N ILE A 136 -14.53 16.22 -0.70
CA ILE A 136 -15.74 15.70 -1.37
C ILE A 136 -16.90 16.70 -1.22
N ARG A 137 -17.13 17.17 0.01
CA ARG A 137 -18.16 18.19 0.31
C ARG A 137 -17.89 19.51 -0.40
N LYS A 138 -16.64 20.00 -0.38
CA LYS A 138 -16.26 21.24 -1.07
C LYS A 138 -16.53 21.17 -2.57
N SER A 139 -16.22 20.03 -3.18
CA SER A 139 -16.42 19.76 -4.61
C SER A 139 -17.85 19.35 -4.96
N ARG A 140 -18.77 19.28 -3.97
CA ARG A 140 -20.17 18.87 -4.14
C ARG A 140 -20.34 17.50 -4.81
N ARG A 141 -19.37 16.60 -4.63
CA ARG A 141 -19.48 15.21 -5.11
C ARG A 141 -20.35 14.37 -4.16
N PRO A 142 -20.90 13.23 -4.62
CA PRO A 142 -21.52 12.26 -3.73
C PRO A 142 -20.57 11.89 -2.59
N ARG A 143 -21.14 11.69 -1.39
CA ARG A 143 -20.36 11.26 -0.22
C ARG A 143 -19.75 9.89 -0.49
N LEU A 144 -18.59 9.63 0.10
CA LEU A 144 -18.01 8.29 0.08
C LEU A 144 -18.96 7.32 0.78
N GLN A 145 -19.35 6.26 0.09
CA GLN A 145 -20.18 5.17 0.59
C GLN A 145 -19.37 3.88 0.61
N VAL A 146 -19.72 2.96 1.49
CA VAL A 146 -19.10 1.64 1.54
C VAL A 146 -20.20 0.58 1.60
N GLU A 147 -20.16 -0.36 0.67
CA GLU A 147 -21.18 -1.38 0.52
C GLU A 147 -20.57 -2.77 0.40
N LEU A 148 -21.19 -3.75 1.05
CA LEU A 148 -20.95 -5.14 0.73
C LEU A 148 -21.72 -5.50 -0.53
N ALA A 149 -21.01 -5.99 -1.53
CA ALA A 149 -21.60 -6.43 -2.79
C ALA A 149 -20.91 -7.70 -3.30
N VAL A 150 -21.47 -8.26 -4.36
CA VAL A 150 -20.86 -9.34 -5.13
C VAL A 150 -20.85 -8.86 -6.58
N ASP A 151 -19.69 -8.82 -7.24
CA ASP A 151 -19.69 -8.66 -8.70
C ASP A 151 -20.16 -9.98 -9.31
N PRO A 152 -21.32 -10.01 -10.02
CA PRO A 152 -21.84 -11.24 -10.61
C PRO A 152 -20.98 -11.76 -11.78
N ARG A 153 -20.12 -10.93 -12.36
CA ARG A 153 -19.27 -11.30 -13.51
C ARG A 153 -17.95 -11.90 -13.07
N ASP A 154 -17.46 -11.46 -11.91
CA ASP A 154 -16.21 -11.96 -11.34
C ASP A 154 -16.27 -11.94 -9.80
N PRO A 155 -16.96 -12.95 -9.22
CA PRO A 155 -17.22 -12.99 -7.79
C PRO A 155 -15.96 -13.18 -6.93
N HIS A 156 -14.79 -13.45 -7.52
CA HIS A 156 -13.60 -13.87 -6.77
C HIS A 156 -12.30 -13.09 -7.09
N SER A 157 -12.29 -12.15 -8.04
CA SER A 157 -11.02 -11.51 -8.43
C SER A 157 -10.55 -10.35 -7.55
N TRP A 158 -11.42 -9.72 -6.78
CA TRP A 158 -11.09 -8.50 -6.02
C TRP A 158 -11.58 -8.56 -4.57
N LEU A 159 -10.86 -7.93 -3.64
CA LEU A 159 -11.26 -7.81 -2.22
C LEU A 159 -12.17 -6.60 -1.99
N SER A 160 -11.79 -5.48 -2.60
CA SER A 160 -12.51 -4.21 -2.60
C SER A 160 -12.27 -3.48 -3.92
N GLY A 161 -13.07 -2.45 -4.20
CA GLY A 161 -12.86 -1.58 -5.35
C GLY A 161 -13.66 -0.28 -5.25
N LEU A 162 -13.03 0.85 -5.55
CA LEU A 162 -13.69 2.14 -5.65
C LEU A 162 -14.31 2.37 -7.04
N HIS A 163 -15.57 2.80 -7.04
CA HIS A 163 -16.30 3.24 -8.24
C HIS A 163 -16.30 4.78 -8.38
N GLU A 164 -16.58 5.25 -9.60
CA GLU A 164 -16.55 6.68 -9.95
C GLU A 164 -17.58 7.54 -9.20
N ASP A 165 -18.63 6.91 -8.68
CA ASP A 165 -19.70 7.50 -7.88
C ASP A 165 -19.32 7.70 -6.40
N ASN A 166 -18.06 7.42 -6.03
CA ASN A 166 -17.56 7.40 -4.64
C ASN A 166 -18.14 6.23 -3.79
N THR A 167 -18.52 5.11 -4.41
CA THR A 167 -18.85 3.89 -3.66
C THR A 167 -17.66 2.95 -3.61
N ILE A 168 -17.24 2.55 -2.42
CA ILE A 168 -16.29 1.45 -2.21
C ILE A 168 -17.09 0.18 -2.04
N TYR A 169 -16.95 -0.75 -2.98
CA TYR A 169 -17.51 -2.08 -2.83
C TYR A 169 -16.54 -2.98 -2.10
N ILE A 170 -17.07 -3.85 -1.25
CA ILE A 170 -16.37 -4.91 -0.53
C ILE A 170 -16.93 -6.24 -1.04
N ASN A 171 -16.07 -7.11 -1.58
CA ASN A 171 -16.53 -8.35 -2.22
C ASN A 171 -16.89 -9.42 -1.18
N ALA A 172 -18.17 -9.54 -0.87
CA ALA A 172 -18.66 -10.42 0.18
C ALA A 172 -18.19 -11.89 0.05
N ASN A 173 -17.96 -12.39 -1.17
CA ASN A 173 -17.52 -13.78 -1.37
C ASN A 173 -16.09 -14.01 -0.90
N ARG A 174 -15.19 -13.04 -1.12
CA ARG A 174 -13.80 -13.17 -0.72
C ARG A 174 -13.60 -13.04 0.79
N TRP A 175 -14.45 -12.27 1.45
CA TRP A 175 -14.45 -12.11 2.90
C TRP A 175 -15.05 -13.29 3.68
N ARG A 176 -15.55 -14.33 2.99
CA ARG A 176 -15.95 -15.60 3.62
C ARG A 176 -14.75 -16.44 4.04
N GLU A 177 -13.63 -16.30 3.33
CA GLU A 177 -12.42 -17.07 3.61
C GLU A 177 -11.81 -16.67 4.96
N SER A 178 -11.22 -17.61 5.69
CA SER A 178 -10.62 -17.34 7.00
C SER A 178 -9.29 -16.57 6.87
N ILE A 179 -9.03 -15.68 7.83
CA ILE A 179 -7.74 -15.02 8.04
C ILE A 179 -7.41 -15.21 9.52
N SER A 180 -6.24 -15.78 9.81
CA SER A 180 -5.82 -16.17 11.17
C SER A 180 -4.30 -16.13 11.29
N ASP A 181 -3.76 -16.28 12.51
CA ASP A 181 -2.31 -16.36 12.73
C ASP A 181 -1.64 -17.53 11.98
N VAL A 182 -2.36 -18.63 11.76
CA VAL A 182 -1.85 -19.83 11.04
C VAL A 182 -2.12 -19.77 9.53
N SER A 183 -2.95 -18.83 9.08
CA SER A 183 -3.21 -18.55 7.66
C SER A 183 -3.37 -17.03 7.47
N PRO A 184 -2.30 -16.25 7.64
CA PRO A 184 -2.38 -14.81 7.55
C PRO A 184 -2.46 -14.35 6.09
N LEU A 185 -2.97 -13.13 5.91
CA LEU A 185 -3.01 -12.45 4.63
C LEU A 185 -1.87 -11.41 4.60
N ASP A 186 -1.01 -11.48 3.58
CA ASP A 186 -0.09 -10.38 3.29
C ASP A 186 -0.82 -9.34 2.44
N PHE A 187 -1.25 -8.26 3.09
CA PHE A 187 -1.87 -7.11 2.46
C PHE A 187 -0.80 -6.07 2.13
N GLU A 188 -0.29 -6.14 0.90
CA GLU A 188 0.64 -5.14 0.34
C GLU A 188 1.90 -4.89 1.19
N GLY A 189 2.43 -5.94 1.83
CA GLY A 189 3.60 -5.88 2.70
C GLY A 189 3.27 -5.78 4.19
N THR A 190 1.98 -5.71 4.55
CA THR A 190 1.51 -5.82 5.94
C THR A 190 0.92 -7.21 6.18
N LEU A 191 1.39 -7.89 7.22
CA LEU A 191 0.83 -9.17 7.61
C LEU A 191 -0.41 -8.96 8.48
N CYS A 192 -1.58 -9.34 7.96
CA CYS A 192 -2.84 -9.33 8.69
C CYS A 192 -3.15 -10.74 9.21
N SER A 193 -3.40 -10.87 10.51
CA SER A 193 -3.79 -12.14 11.13
C SER A 193 -5.28 -12.22 11.45
N SER A 194 -6.05 -11.22 11.08
CA SER A 194 -7.50 -11.21 11.21
C SER A 194 -8.20 -10.57 10.00
N LYS A 195 -9.51 -10.82 9.87
CA LYS A 195 -10.32 -10.18 8.81
C LYS A 195 -10.47 -8.67 9.04
N LEU A 196 -10.64 -8.24 10.29
CA LEU A 196 -10.79 -6.81 10.59
C LEU A 196 -9.54 -6.02 10.21
N GLU A 197 -8.34 -6.55 10.49
CA GLU A 197 -7.08 -5.96 10.03
C GLU A 197 -7.04 -5.86 8.51
N ALA A 198 -7.25 -6.98 7.82
CA ALA A 198 -7.24 -7.00 6.36
C ALA A 198 -8.25 -6.01 5.77
N LEU A 199 -9.46 -5.89 6.36
CA LEU A 199 -10.50 -4.98 5.87
C LEU A 199 -10.10 -3.51 6.09
N ALA A 200 -9.53 -3.17 7.25
CA ALA A 200 -9.04 -1.83 7.51
C ALA A 200 -7.94 -1.41 6.52
N HIS A 201 -7.03 -2.33 6.19
CA HIS A 201 -5.99 -2.12 5.18
C HIS A 201 -6.57 -2.01 3.76
N ALA A 202 -7.55 -2.85 3.40
CA ALA A 202 -8.27 -2.75 2.14
C ALA A 202 -8.96 -1.39 1.98
N LEU A 203 -9.64 -0.90 3.02
CA LEU A 203 -10.21 0.45 3.01
C LEU A 203 -9.14 1.53 2.87
N GLY A 204 -7.98 1.37 3.53
CA GLY A 204 -6.83 2.27 3.35
C GLY A 204 -6.39 2.34 1.88
N HIS A 205 -6.30 1.19 1.21
CA HIS A 205 -5.98 1.09 -0.21
C HIS A 205 -7.02 1.84 -1.07
N GLU A 206 -8.33 1.56 -0.89
CA GLU A 206 -9.38 2.21 -1.68
C GLU A 206 -9.46 3.73 -1.44
N LEU A 207 -9.11 4.16 -0.22
CA LEU A 207 -9.02 5.58 0.09
C LEU A 207 -7.91 6.29 -0.69
N VAL A 208 -6.87 5.59 -1.18
CA VAL A 208 -5.89 6.18 -2.09
C VAL A 208 -6.54 6.50 -3.44
N HIS A 209 -7.32 5.58 -4.00
CA HIS A 209 -8.09 5.83 -5.22
C HIS A 209 -9.06 7.00 -5.01
N ALA A 210 -9.74 7.04 -3.85
CA ALA A 210 -10.68 8.11 -3.53
C ALA A 210 -9.98 9.46 -3.40
N VAL A 211 -8.76 9.49 -2.85
CA VAL A 211 -7.92 10.68 -2.80
C VAL A 211 -7.61 11.18 -4.21
N VAL A 212 -7.15 10.32 -5.12
CA VAL A 212 -6.83 10.75 -6.49
C VAL A 212 -8.07 11.23 -7.23
N LEU A 213 -9.18 10.48 -7.16
CA LEU A 213 -10.46 10.83 -7.77
C LEU A 213 -11.00 12.21 -7.32
N ASN A 214 -10.85 12.55 -6.03
CA ASN A 214 -11.48 13.75 -5.45
C ASN A 214 -10.54 14.96 -5.33
N PHE A 215 -9.22 14.77 -5.25
CA PHE A 215 -8.25 15.86 -5.25
C PHE A 215 -7.64 16.13 -6.62
N PHE A 216 -7.54 15.12 -7.48
CA PHE A 216 -6.82 15.19 -8.75
C PHE A 216 -7.63 14.55 -9.90
N PRO A 217 -8.86 15.03 -10.19
CA PRO A 217 -9.73 14.40 -11.20
C PRO A 217 -9.09 14.31 -12.59
N GLU A 218 -8.26 15.29 -12.98
CA GLU A 218 -7.51 15.24 -14.24
C GLU A 218 -6.46 14.11 -14.26
N MET A 219 -5.79 13.86 -13.13
CA MET A 219 -4.85 12.74 -13.00
C MET A 219 -5.59 11.40 -13.04
N ASP A 220 -6.73 11.30 -12.35
CA ASP A 220 -7.56 10.09 -12.35
C ASP A 220 -7.99 9.70 -13.79
N ALA A 221 -8.34 10.70 -14.60
CA ALA A 221 -8.81 10.49 -15.96
C ALA A 221 -7.68 10.18 -16.95
N THR A 222 -6.51 10.81 -16.81
CA THR A 222 -5.53 10.87 -17.93
C THR A 222 -4.06 10.73 -17.55
N SER A 223 -3.69 10.76 -16.27
CA SER A 223 -2.27 10.76 -15.91
C SER A 223 -1.62 9.41 -16.24
N PRO A 224 -0.55 9.38 -17.08
CA PRO A 224 0.20 8.16 -17.34
C PRO A 224 0.94 7.64 -16.11
N ALA A 225 1.08 8.46 -15.06
CA ALA A 225 1.67 8.07 -13.79
C ALA A 225 0.63 7.52 -12.79
N TYR A 226 -0.65 7.48 -13.16
CA TYR A 226 -1.70 6.92 -12.31
C TYR A 226 -2.47 5.77 -12.97
N ILE A 227 -2.95 5.96 -14.20
CA ILE A 227 -3.85 5.00 -14.88
C ILE A 227 -3.30 3.57 -15.14
N PRO A 228 -1.98 3.30 -15.26
CA PRO A 228 -1.50 1.94 -15.53
C PRO A 228 -1.88 0.92 -14.43
N ASP A 229 -1.96 -0.36 -14.80
CA ASP A 229 -2.19 -1.49 -13.87
C ASP A 229 -3.45 -1.27 -13.01
N ASP A 230 -4.60 -1.05 -13.66
CA ASP A 230 -5.87 -0.77 -12.99
C ASP A 230 -5.79 0.39 -11.98
N LYS A 231 -5.19 1.50 -12.41
CA LYS A 231 -4.95 2.70 -11.58
C LYS A 231 -3.94 2.51 -10.43
N HIS A 232 -3.10 1.47 -10.47
CA HIS A 232 -1.99 1.26 -9.52
C HIS A 232 -0.64 1.80 -10.04
N GLY A 233 -0.66 2.91 -10.78
CA GLY A 233 0.56 3.55 -11.29
C GLY A 233 1.45 4.19 -10.21
N PRO A 234 2.56 4.82 -10.62
CA PRO A 234 3.50 5.52 -9.72
C PRO A 234 2.89 6.43 -8.65
N ILE A 235 1.85 7.21 -8.98
CA ILE A 235 1.15 8.10 -8.03
C ILE A 235 0.46 7.29 -6.95
N PHE A 236 -0.26 6.24 -7.34
CA PHE A 236 -0.92 5.34 -6.39
C PHE A 236 0.12 4.73 -5.45
N MET A 237 1.17 4.11 -5.98
CA MET A 237 2.21 3.47 -5.18
C MET A 237 2.90 4.43 -4.22
N LEU A 238 3.16 5.66 -4.66
CA LEU A 238 3.69 6.70 -3.79
C LEU A 238 2.71 7.04 -2.67
N LEU A 239 1.45 7.34 -2.98
CA LEU A 239 0.44 7.71 -1.99
C LEU A 239 0.16 6.57 -1.00
N ASN A 240 -0.05 5.35 -1.49
CA ASN A 240 -0.33 4.16 -0.70
C ASN A 240 0.80 3.90 0.32
N LYS A 241 2.05 3.98 -0.13
CA LYS A 241 3.22 3.88 0.75
C LYS A 241 3.34 5.02 1.74
N ARG A 242 3.08 6.27 1.32
CA ARG A 242 3.32 7.46 2.14
C ARG A 242 2.20 7.72 3.16
N LEU A 243 0.99 7.26 2.86
CA LEU A 243 -0.18 7.41 3.73
C LEU A 243 -0.33 6.20 4.66
N PHE A 244 -0.32 4.99 4.08
CA PHE A 244 -0.79 3.76 4.74
C PHE A 244 0.31 2.73 5.01
N GLY A 245 1.42 2.80 4.27
CA GLY A 245 2.61 1.93 4.49
C GLY A 245 2.66 0.71 3.61
N HIS A 246 1.67 0.58 2.75
CA HIS A 246 1.58 -0.46 1.76
C HIS A 246 2.66 -0.26 0.69
N THR A 247 3.23 -1.36 0.24
CA THR A 247 4.34 -1.43 -0.73
C THR A 247 4.03 -2.31 -1.93
N GLY A 248 2.90 -3.01 -1.92
CA GLY A 248 2.43 -3.88 -2.99
C GLY A 248 1.24 -3.29 -3.75
N HIS A 249 0.74 -4.10 -4.68
CA HIS A 249 -0.41 -3.82 -5.57
C HIS A 249 -1.66 -4.64 -5.24
N ALA A 250 -1.47 -5.73 -4.50
CA ALA A 250 -2.50 -6.71 -4.26
C ALA A 250 -2.17 -7.47 -2.98
N CYS A 251 -3.22 -8.01 -2.35
CA CYS A 251 -3.08 -8.97 -1.28
C CYS A 251 -2.61 -10.33 -1.81
N ARG A 252 -1.91 -11.10 -0.98
CA ARG A 252 -1.59 -12.51 -1.25
C ARG A 252 -1.73 -13.33 0.04
N ARG A 253 -2.17 -14.58 -0.08
CA ARG A 253 -2.05 -15.54 1.04
C ARG A 253 -0.61 -16.04 1.10
N LEU A 254 -0.05 -16.13 2.30
CA LEU A 254 1.30 -16.67 2.49
C LEU A 254 1.34 -18.20 2.42
N PHE A 255 0.24 -18.86 2.76
CA PHE A 255 0.09 -20.31 2.67
C PHE A 255 -1.14 -20.63 1.83
N THR A 256 -0.96 -21.43 0.78
CA THR A 256 -2.07 -22.08 0.10
C THR A 256 -2.46 -23.25 0.99
N VAL A 257 -3.61 -23.17 1.66
CA VAL A 257 -4.16 -24.35 2.33
C VAL A 257 -4.56 -25.29 1.20
N GLU A 258 -3.80 -26.35 0.97
CA GLU A 258 -4.21 -27.45 0.10
C GLU A 258 -5.53 -28.00 0.68
N GLY A 259 -6.62 -27.77 -0.04
CA GLY A 259 -7.94 -28.31 0.27
C GLY A 259 -8.11 -29.73 -0.24
#